data_AF-A0A8S2SSI3-F1
#
_entry.id   AF-A0A8S2SSI3-F1
#
_cell.length_a   1.000
_cell.length_b   1.000
_cell.length_c   1.000
_cell.angle_alpha   90.00
_cell.angle_beta   90.00
_cell.angle_gamma   90.00
#
_symmetry.space_group_name_H-M   'P 1'
#
loop_
_entity.id
_entity.type
_entity.pdbx_description
1 polymer ?
#
loop_
_entity_poly.entity_id
_entity_poly.type
_entity_poly.pdbx_seq_one_letter_code
_entity_poly.pdbx_strand_id
1 'polypeptide(L)' 'SAVGGHDMFTVSDRLRQGCHILSATTGRLKDMVEKGRISLKKVKYFVLDEADRMLDTGFEPDICKLEDLGLPSKDDR' A
#
# COMPACT_ATOMS: atom_id res chain seq x y z
N SER A 1 -4.52 4.32 9.54
CA SER A 1 -3.65 3.20 9.15
C SER A 1 -4.51 2.02 8.72
N ALA A 2 -3.98 1.14 7.86
CA ALA A 2 -4.66 -0.08 7.41
C ALA A 2 -3.80 -1.31 7.79
N VAL A 3 -4.03 -1.82 9.00
CA VAL A 3 -3.29 -2.96 9.56
C VAL A 3 -4.25 -4.08 9.96
N GLY A 4 -3.72 -5.27 10.24
CA GLY A 4 -4.50 -6.41 10.73
C GLY A 4 -5.30 -6.04 12.00
N GLY A 5 -6.55 -6.52 12.10
CA GLY A 5 -7.46 -6.18 13.21
C GLY A 5 -8.39 -5.00 12.95
N HIS A 6 -8.16 -4.20 11.91
CA HIS A 6 -9.12 -3.16 11.49
C HIS A 6 -10.21 -3.72 10.56
N ASP A 7 -11.45 -3.30 10.79
CA ASP A 7 -12.56 -3.53 9.87
C ASP A 7 -12.32 -2.82 8.53
N MET A 8 -12.40 -3.59 7.44
CA MET A 8 -12.07 -3.10 6.11
C MET A 8 -13.09 -2.12 5.55
N PHE A 9 -14.35 -2.21 5.96
CA PHE A 9 -15.39 -1.25 5.54
C PHE A 9 -15.10 0.13 6.12
N THR A 10 -14.81 0.19 7.41
CA THR A 10 -14.47 1.42 8.13
C THR A 10 -13.21 2.09 7.57
N VAL A 11 -12.18 1.31 7.28
CA VAL A 11 -10.94 1.83 6.64
C VAL A 11 -11.26 2.39 5.25
N SER A 12 -12.07 1.70 4.46
CA SER A 12 -12.44 2.15 3.12
C SER A 12 -13.27 3.43 3.13
N ASP A 13 -14.18 3.58 4.08
CA ASP A 13 -14.99 4.79 4.23
C ASP A 13 -14.15 6.01 4.60
N ARG A 14 -13.20 5.85 5.54
CA ARG A 14 -12.24 6.92 5.88
C ARG A 14 -11.37 7.33 4.69
N LEU A 15 -10.93 6.37 3.89
CA LEU A 15 -10.15 6.65 2.68
C LEU A 15 -10.94 7.42 1.62
N ARG A 16 -12.27 7.18 1.51
CA ARG A 16 -13.16 7.90 0.60
C ARG A 16 -13.31 9.38 0.96
N GLN A 17 -13.12 9.74 2.24
CA GLN A 17 -13.11 11.14 2.69
C GLN A 17 -11.82 11.89 2.27
N GLY A 18 -10.85 11.18 1.70
CA GLY A 18 -9.55 11.71 1.34
C GLY A 18 -8.47 11.29 2.33
N CYS A 19 -7.26 11.02 1.82
CA CYS A 19 -6.14 10.58 2.63
C CYS A 19 -4.85 11.18 2.08
N HIS A 20 -4.17 11.98 2.89
CA HIS A 20 -2.87 12.56 2.53
C HIS A 20 -1.72 11.59 2.82
N ILE A 21 -1.83 10.83 3.91
CA ILE A 21 -0.80 9.89 4.37
C ILE A 21 -1.48 8.59 4.79
N LEU A 22 -1.05 7.48 4.21
CA LEU A 22 -1.50 6.14 4.55
C LEU A 22 -0.31 5.29 5.01
N SER A 23 -0.39 4.81 6.24
CA SER A 23 0.47 3.72 6.72
C SER A 23 -0.36 2.42 6.75
N ALA A 24 0.17 1.37 6.13
CA ALA A 24 -0.52 0.10 5.97
C ALA A 24 0.47 -1.07 5.95
N THR A 25 0.02 -2.25 6.39
CA THR A 25 0.78 -3.48 6.18
C THR A 25 0.62 -3.94 4.73
N THR A 26 1.67 -4.54 4.16
CA THR A 26 1.76 -4.92 2.73
C THR A 26 0.53 -5.69 2.25
N GLY A 27 0.11 -6.71 2.99
CA GLY A 27 -1.03 -7.55 2.62
C GLY A 27 -2.37 -6.78 2.59
N ARG A 28 -2.59 -5.84 3.53
CA ARG A 28 -3.81 -5.02 3.54
C ARG A 28 -3.77 -3.96 2.45
N LEU A 29 -2.61 -3.35 2.20
CA LEU A 29 -2.45 -2.39 1.11
C LEU A 29 -2.74 -3.04 -0.24
N LYS A 30 -2.12 -4.21 -0.51
CA LYS A 30 -2.33 -4.98 -1.73
C LYS A 30 -3.80 -5.33 -1.95
N ASP A 31 -4.47 -5.87 -0.94
CA ASP A 31 -5.90 -6.23 -1.02
C ASP A 31 -6.78 -5.01 -1.39
N MET A 32 -6.48 -3.83 -0.84
CA MET A 32 -7.23 -2.61 -1.16
C MET A 32 -6.97 -2.11 -2.57
N VAL A 33 -5.74 -2.23 -3.07
CA VAL A 33 -5.38 -1.82 -4.43
C VAL A 33 -5.98 -2.79 -5.46
N GLU A 34 -5.87 -4.11 -5.24
CA GLU A 34 -6.44 -5.14 -6.13
C GLU A 34 -7.97 -5.04 -6.21
N LYS A 35 -8.65 -4.72 -5.10
CA LYS A 35 -10.10 -4.48 -5.06
C LYS A 35 -10.52 -3.11 -5.58
N GLY A 36 -9.59 -2.29 -6.08
CA GLY A 36 -9.87 -0.95 -6.61
C GLY A 36 -10.37 0.05 -5.57
N ARG A 37 -10.13 -0.20 -4.27
CA ARG A 37 -10.53 0.71 -3.18
C ARG A 37 -9.57 1.88 -3.01
N ILE A 38 -8.30 1.68 -3.39
CA ILE A 38 -7.25 2.70 -3.41
C ILE A 38 -6.55 2.66 -4.76
N SER A 39 -6.15 3.82 -5.27
CA SER A 39 -5.26 3.93 -6.42
C SER A 39 -3.92 4.53 -6.00
N LEU A 40 -2.82 3.91 -6.43
CA LEU A 40 -1.47 4.41 -6.17
C LEU A 40 -0.99 5.42 -7.23
N LYS A 41 -1.74 5.61 -8.32
CA LYS A 41 -1.35 6.43 -9.48
C LYS A 41 -0.99 7.90 -9.18
N LYS A 42 -1.39 8.43 -8.03
CA LYS A 42 -1.09 9.81 -7.60
C LYS A 42 -0.17 9.87 -6.37
N VAL A 43 0.37 8.73 -5.94
CA VAL A 43 1.30 8.67 -4.82
C VAL A 43 2.65 9.21 -5.29
N LYS A 44 3.17 10.22 -4.58
CA LYS A 44 4.49 10.80 -4.86
C LYS A 44 5.62 10.09 -4.15
N TYR A 45 5.34 9.58 -2.95
CA TYR A 45 6.34 8.93 -2.11
C TYR A 45 5.78 7.62 -1.57
N PHE A 46 6.59 6.57 -1.68
CA PHE A 46 6.32 5.27 -1.11
C PHE A 46 7.54 4.81 -0.33
N VAL A 47 7.32 4.48 0.94
CA VAL A 47 8.37 4.10 1.88
C VAL A 47 8.06 2.70 2.38
N LEU A 48 9.07 1.82 2.31
CA LEU A 48 9.05 0.49 2.90
C LEU A 48 9.84 0.54 4.19
N ASP A 49 9.19 0.20 5.30
CA ASP A 49 9.85 0.03 6.59
C ASP A 49 10.22 -1.44 6.78
N GLU A 50 11.38 -1.72 7.38
CA GLU A 50 11.95 -3.08 7.51
C GLU A 50 11.99 -3.87 6.19
N ALA A 51 12.40 -3.23 5.09
CA ALA A 51 12.36 -3.81 3.75
C ALA A 51 13.13 -5.14 3.64
N ASP A 52 14.26 -5.27 4.34
CA ASP A 52 15.04 -6.51 4.46
C ASP A 52 14.22 -7.65 5.06
N ARG A 53 13.53 -7.42 6.19
CA ARG A 53 12.62 -8.39 6.79
C ARG A 53 11.43 -8.72 5.91
N MET A 54 10.92 -7.75 5.15
CA MET A 54 9.85 -8.00 4.19
C MET A 54 10.32 -8.97 3.10
N LEU A 55 11.55 -8.84 2.61
CA LEU A 55 12.15 -9.78 1.66
C LEU A 55 12.34 -11.16 2.30
N ASP A 56 12.89 -11.23 3.52
CA ASP A 56 13.12 -12.50 4.25
C ASP A 56 11.83 -13.26 4.55
N THR A 57 10.72 -12.55 4.78
CA THR A 57 9.40 -13.13 5.05
C THR A 57 8.66 -13.52 3.76
N GLY A 58 9.25 -13.26 2.58
CA GLY A 58 8.68 -13.62 1.28
C GLY A 58 7.65 -12.62 0.74
N PHE A 59 7.64 -11.37 1.22
CA PHE A 59 6.77 -10.31 0.69
C PHE A 59 7.30 -9.65 -0.58
N GLU A 60 8.47 -10.04 -1.08
CA GLU A 60 9.05 -9.55 -2.34
C GLU A 60 8.04 -9.55 -3.50
N PRO A 61 7.29 -10.65 -3.79
CA PRO A 61 6.37 -10.67 -4.93
C PRO A 61 5.19 -9.71 -4.77
N ASP A 62 4.79 -9.43 -3.52
CA ASP A 62 3.72 -8.50 -3.21
C ASP A 62 4.17 -7.05 -3.38
N ILE A 63 5.42 -6.75 -3.06
CA ILE A 63 6.04 -5.44 -3.28
C ILE A 63 6.18 -5.18 -4.78
N CYS A 64 6.74 -6.12 -5.54
CA CYS A 64 6.89 -5.98 -7.00
C CYS A 64 5.53 -5.75 -7.68
N LYS A 65 4.47 -6.45 -7.25
CA LYS A 65 3.11 -6.20 -7.75
C LYS A 65 2.62 -4.79 -7.46
N LEU A 66 2.92 -4.25 -6.28
CA LEU A 66 2.53 -2.87 -5.96
C LEU A 66 3.28 -1.87 -6.86
N GLU A 67 4.53 -2.15 -7.23
CA GLU A 67 5.28 -1.34 -8.20
C GLU A 67 4.56 -1.28 -9.55
N ASP A 68 4.17 -2.43 -10.09
CA ASP A 68 3.43 -2.54 -11.36
C ASP A 68 2.07 -1.82 -11.33
N LEU A 69 1.46 -1.69 -10.14
CA LEU A 69 0.14 -1.06 -9.96
C LEU A 69 0.20 0.48 -9.89
N GLY A 70 1.38 1.07 -10.07
CA GLY A 70 1.56 2.49 -10.29
C GLY A 70 2.24 3.22 -9.13
N LEU A 71 3.22 2.59 -8.48
CA LEU A 71 4.16 3.33 -7.64
C LEU A 71 5.05 4.23 -8.51
N PRO A 72 5.50 5.38 -7.98
CA PRO A 72 6.44 6.24 -8.70
C PRO A 72 7.77 5.51 -8.95
N SER A 73 8.31 5.68 -10.15
CA SER A 73 9.65 5.18 -10.49
C SER A 73 10.67 5.74 -9.51
N LYS A 74 11.82 5.08 -9.34
CA LYS A 74 12.91 5.60 -8.52
C LYS A 74 13.39 6.97 -9.01
N ASP A 75 13.23 7.26 -10.30
CA ASP A 75 13.63 8.52 -10.94
C ASP A 75 12.63 9.67 -10.73
N ASP A 76 11.40 9.38 -10.30
CA ASP A 76 10.32 10.37 -10.11
C ASP A 76 10.23 10.90 -8.67
N ARG A 77 11.21 10.59 -7.81
CA ARG A 77 11.19 10.81 -6.35
C ARG A 77 12.04 11.99 -5.90
#